data_AF-A0A4R4YKI5-F1
#
_entry.id   AF-A0A4R4YKI5-F1
#
_cell.length_a   1.000
_cell.length_b   1.000
_cell.length_c   1.000
_cell.angle_alpha   90.00
_cell.angle_beta   90.00
_cell.angle_gamma   90.00
#
_symmetry.space_group_name_H-M   'P 1'
#
loop_
_entity.id
_entity.type
_entity.pdbx_description
1 polymer ?
#
loop_
_entity_poly.entity_id
_entity_poly.type
_entity_poly.pdbx_seq_one_letter_code
_entity_poly.pdbx_strand_id
1 'polypeptide(L)' 'MASGAVLVLLGLLWILQGADLVRIRPILCVAECRPLTGGSPAWLAIGVVAVVAGLALSGVLRRRR' A
#
# COMPACT_ATOMS: atom_id res chain seq x y z
N MET A 1 4.38 17.41 9.15
CA MET A 1 3.20 17.29 8.27
C MET A 1 3.52 16.53 6.99
N ALA A 2 4.52 16.92 6.20
CA ALA A 2 4.85 16.25 4.92
C ALA A 2 5.13 14.74 5.06
N SER A 3 5.87 14.33 6.09
CA SER A 3 6.20 12.93 6.36
C SER A 3 4.97 12.04 6.63
N GLY A 4 3.93 12.58 7.26
CA GLY A 4 2.67 11.86 7.47
C GLY A 4 1.88 11.67 6.17
N ALA A 5 1.86 12.68 5.30
CA ALA A 5 1.23 12.59 3.98
C ALA A 5 1.94 11.56 3.07
N VAL A 6 3.27 11.52 3.09
CA VAL A 6 4.05 10.52 2.36
C VAL A 6 3.71 9.10 2.83
N LEU A 7 3.63 8.88 4.15
CA LEU A 7 3.25 7.59 4.73
C LEU A 7 1.83 7.15 4.32
N VAL A 8 0.88 8.09 4.27
CA VAL A 8 -0.48 7.80 3.80
C VAL A 8 -0.48 7.38 2.33
N LEU A 9 0.19 8.14 1.46
CA LEU A 9 0.28 7.83 0.02
C LEU A 9 0.95 6.47 -0.22
N LEU A 10 2.06 6.20 0.48
CA LEU A 10 2.77 4.92 0.41
C LEU A 10 1.88 3.76 0.87
N GLY A 11 1.16 3.94 1.98
CA GLY A 11 0.21 2.95 2.50
C GLY A 11 -0.93 2.65 1.52
N LEU A 12 -1.49 3.67 0.86
CA LEU A 12 -2.47 3.49 -0.20
C LEU A 12 -1.92 2.69 -1.37
N LEU A 13 -0.69 2.94 -1.81
CA LEU A 13 -0.05 2.17 -2.88
C LEU A 13 0.13 0.70 -2.50
N TRP A 14 0.48 0.40 -1.24
CA TRP A 14 0.57 -0.97 -0.76
C TRP A 14 -0.78 -1.67 -0.65
N ILE A 15 -1.85 -0.96 -0.28
CA ILE A 15 -3.22 -1.51 -0.28
C ILE A 15 -3.63 -1.87 -1.71
N LEU A 16 -3.39 -0.99 -2.68
CA LEU A 16 -3.74 -1.21 -4.09
C LEU A 16 -3.00 -2.42 -4.69
N GLN A 17 -1.74 -2.63 -4.31
CA GLN A 17 -0.95 -3.79 -4.71
C GLN A 17 -1.36 -5.07 -3.96
N GLY A 18 -1.58 -4.98 -2.65
CA GLY A 18 -1.97 -6.11 -1.81
C GLY A 18 -3.39 -6.62 -2.09
N ALA A 19 -4.29 -5.73 -2.49
CA ALA A 19 -5.64 -6.10 -2.92
C ALA A 19 -5.71 -6.54 -4.40
N ASP A 20 -4.55 -6.57 -5.08
CA ASP A 20 -4.43 -7.03 -6.47
C ASP A 20 -5.24 -6.17 -7.46
N LEU A 21 -5.58 -4.92 -7.08
CA LEU A 21 -6.27 -3.98 -7.97
C LEU A 21 -5.34 -3.45 -9.06
N VAL A 22 -4.03 -3.44 -8.81
CA VAL A 22 -3.00 -3.03 -9.77
C VAL A 22 -2.33 -4.27 -10.35
N ARG A 23 -2.88 -4.75 -11.48
CA ARG A 23 -2.30 -5.84 -12.25
C ARG A 23 -1.15 -5.33 -13.12
N ILE A 24 0.08 -5.46 -12.63
CA ILE A 24 1.28 -5.23 -13.44
C ILE A 24 1.49 -6.49 -14.27
N ARG A 25 1.21 -6.43 -15.58
CA ARG A 25 1.56 -7.53 -16.48
C ARG A 25 3.09 -7.61 -16.56
N PRO A 26 3.71 -8.78 -16.34
CA PRO A 26 5.15 -8.91 -16.49
C PRO A 26 5.54 -8.57 -17.92
N ILE A 27 6.45 -7.61 -18.07
CA ILE A 27 6.92 -7.09 -19.37
C ILE A 27 7.89 -8.09 -20.02
N LEU A 28 8.53 -8.96 -19.21
CA LEU A 28 9.51 -9.96 -19.63
C LEU A 28 9.34 -11.26 -18.80
N CYS A 29 8.99 -12.37 -19.45
CA CYS A 29 9.03 -13.73 -18.87
C CYS A 29 10.49 -14.20 -18.81
N VAL A 30 11.19 -14.00 -17.67
CA VAL A 30 12.61 -14.41 -17.54
C VAL A 30 12.82 -15.66 -16.67
N ALA A 31 11.80 -16.13 -15.94
CA ALA A 31 11.99 -17.29 -15.05
C ALA A 31 10.77 -18.21 -14.96
N GLU A 32 9.59 -17.67 -14.68
CA GLU A 32 8.36 -18.46 -14.53
C GLU A 32 7.21 -17.66 -15.13
N CYS A 33 6.62 -18.14 -16.22
CA CYS A 33 5.40 -17.55 -16.79
C CYS A 33 4.17 -17.93 -15.94
N ARG A 34 4.31 -17.96 -14.62
CA ARG A 34 3.16 -17.80 -13.72
C ARG A 34 3.03 -16.31 -13.46
N PRO A 35 1.85 -15.73 -13.69
CA PRO A 35 1.63 -14.38 -13.23
C PRO A 35 2.00 -14.35 -11.74
N LEU A 36 2.78 -13.33 -11.31
CA LEU A 36 2.82 -12.93 -9.91
C LEU A 36 1.44 -12.35 -9.57
N THR A 37 0.43 -13.20 -9.64
CA THR A 37 -0.96 -12.96 -9.28
C THR A 37 -1.21 -13.60 -7.94
N GLY A 38 -1.96 -12.89 -7.12
CA GLY A 38 -2.14 -13.19 -5.72
C GLY A 38 -1.76 -11.94 -4.98
N GLY A 39 -2.71 -11.00 -4.92
CA GLY A 39 -2.63 -9.87 -4.02
C GLY A 39 -2.06 -10.33 -2.68
N SER A 40 -1.00 -9.68 -2.23
CA SER A 40 -0.32 -10.11 -1.02
C SER A 40 -1.09 -9.57 0.19
N PRO A 41 -1.71 -10.44 1.01
CA PRO A 41 -2.40 -10.00 2.21
C PRO A 41 -1.44 -9.33 3.20
N ALA A 42 -0.15 -9.67 3.15
CA ALA A 42 0.89 -9.01 3.92
C ALA A 42 1.06 -7.54 3.50
N TRP A 43 1.16 -7.26 2.20
CA TRP A 43 1.24 -5.88 1.69
C TRP A 43 -0.02 -5.08 1.99
N LEU A 44 -1.19 -5.72 1.93
CA LEU A 44 -2.46 -5.08 2.29
C LEU A 44 -2.47 -4.66 3.77
N ALA A 45 -2.09 -5.58 4.67
CA ALA A 45 -2.02 -5.31 6.11
C ALA A 45 -1.01 -4.20 6.44
N ILE A 46 0.19 -4.24 5.84
CA ILE A 46 1.22 -3.22 6.01
C ILE A 46 0.71 -1.86 5.51
N GLY A 47 0.02 -1.84 4.36
CA GLY A 47 -0.58 -0.62 3.80
C GLY A 47 -1.61 0.02 4.73
N VAL A 48 -2.49 -0.77 5.34
CA VAL A 48 -3.48 -0.28 6.32
C VAL A 48 -2.79 0.33 7.54
N VAL A 49 -1.79 -0.36 8.11
CA VAL A 49 -1.03 0.15 9.25
C VAL A 49 -0.31 1.46 8.91
N ALA A 50 0.30 1.54 7.72
CA ALA A 50 0.99 2.74 7.25
C ALA A 50 0.04 3.94 7.09
N VAL A 51 -1.17 3.73 6.57
CA VAL A 51 -2.20 4.79 6.47
C VAL A 51 -2.61 5.28 7.85
N VAL A 52 -2.90 4.38 8.79
CA VAL A 52 -3.31 4.74 10.15
C VAL A 52 -2.21 5.52 10.87
N ALA A 53 -0.96 5.05 10.78
CA ALA A 53 0.19 5.74 11.36
C ALA A 53 0.41 7.12 10.71
N GLY A 54 0.32 7.21 9.38
CA GLY A 54 0.44 8.46 8.64
C GLY A 54 -0.63 9.49 9.02
N LEU A 55 -1.89 9.07 9.19
CA LEU A 55 -2.98 9.94 9.66
C LEU A 55 -2.79 10.42 11.10
N ALA A 56 -2.27 9.56 11.98
CA ALA A 56 -1.93 9.92 13.35
C ALA A 56 -0.79 10.96 13.38
N LEU A 57 0.29 10.72 12.63
CA LEU A 57 1.44 11.63 12.52
C LEU A 57 1.09 12.96 11.85
N SER A 58 0.11 12.96 10.96
CA SER A 58 -0.40 14.18 10.32
C SER A 58 -1.31 15.01 11.25
N GLY A 59 -1.66 14.48 12.41
CA GLY A 59 -2.59 15.13 13.35
C GLY A 59 -4.05 15.07 12.90
N VAL A 60 -4.38 14.39 11.80
CA VAL A 60 -5.75 14.25 11.29
C VAL A 60 -6.61 13.46 12.28
N LEU A 61 -6.05 12.38 12.85
CA LEU A 61 -6.73 11.60 13.89
C LEU A 61 -6.95 12.42 15.18
N ARG A 62 -6.03 13.34 15.48
CA ARG A 62 -6.09 14.20 16.68
C ARG A 62 -7.03 15.40 16.49
N ARG A 63 -7.25 15.84 15.25
CA ARG A 63 -8.26 16.84 14.87
C ARG A 63 -9.68 16.25 14.80
N ARG A 64 -9.80 14.92 14.66
CA ARG A 64 -11.09 14.21 14.60
C ARG A 64 -11.65 13.80 15.97
N ARG A 65 -10.82 13.81 17.02
CA ARG A 65 -11.26 13.65 18.42
C ARG A 65 -11.42 15.01 19.06
#